data_AF-A0A0D2N193-F1
#
_entry.id   AF-A0A0D2N193-F1
#
_cell.length_a   1.000
_cell.length_b   1.000
_cell.length_c   1.000
_cell.angle_alpha   90.00
_cell.angle_beta   90.00
_cell.angle_gamma   90.00
#
_symmetry.space_group_name_H-M   'P 1'
#
loop_
_entity.id
_entity.type
_entity.pdbx_description
1 polymer ?
#
loop_
_entity_poly.entity_id
_entity_poly.type
_entity_poly.pdbx_seq_one_letter_code
_entity_poly.pdbx_strand_id
1 'polypeptide(L)'
;MRATDGKMLDLLLRQPLQEGAVTELAQEDGEPMWAALLSVAASGPFDALLDTGALLASAGVSMQEIVKHVFKLLQDNGLVGARFRGVTYFDDRHRCWLVADVAGRRLARHESPLPEAETFVIYDDARCRGADLKLRPDAVGLVTLGPGLCKDKLMQGAGRLRRLMHGTQSVRYAAPPDVAAKIRATCGLDPPAALGAVHVMEWVMLNTVQANQAGVLEWAEQGSHYALTLGAPERALQPELLELQDFYSDGRRRQPAPSIVQRRTRHAAAERERGRRVQDGDGTPAAADTDAAARAVLSEVERRGALMGEGMEVLSSLRGLADGGAEEEVERDLRAAAGLERLPDAIAGTLALAPRELAGLPWSGRVWCTRNFLRAADLAPGGAANGYLRPPESALALQSGDLVLLSEREADAILREMRRAARPPASLLSVPFVQRAFERGEAAPLLACGAAAAGAAAGAVAGGVGAAELASARLFAGATFYGGREGVVFGALCRLVAGGQTALVEDMIAARARSERFSRSDAEAACDCGALP
;
A
#
# COMPACT_ATOMS: atom_id res chain seq x y z
N MET A 1 12.54 -18.51 26.70
CA MET A 1 13.23 -17.32 26.12
C MET A 1 14.54 -17.00 26.85
N ARG A 2 15.50 -17.94 26.96
CA ARG A 2 16.78 -17.73 27.70
C ARG A 2 18.02 -17.67 26.79
N ALA A 3 17.84 -17.35 25.50
CA ALA A 3 18.93 -17.15 24.55
C ALA A 3 18.81 -15.73 23.97
N THR A 4 19.96 -15.15 23.64
CA THR A 4 20.29 -13.85 23.02
C THR A 4 19.12 -12.91 22.66
N ASP A 5 18.12 -13.38 21.93
CA ASP A 5 16.94 -12.61 21.52
C ASP A 5 16.17 -12.00 22.69
N GLY A 6 15.93 -12.77 23.75
CA GLY A 6 15.19 -12.26 24.92
C GLY A 6 15.93 -11.12 25.63
N LYS A 7 17.27 -11.17 25.65
CA LYS A 7 18.12 -10.11 26.19
C LYS A 7 18.08 -8.86 25.31
N MET A 8 18.13 -9.02 23.99
CA MET A 8 18.03 -7.88 23.07
C MET A 8 16.67 -7.20 23.19
N LEU A 9 15.57 -7.97 23.24
CA LEU A 9 14.22 -7.43 23.41
C LEU A 9 14.09 -6.65 24.73
N ASP A 10 14.56 -7.24 25.83
CA ASP A 10 14.59 -6.57 27.14
C ASP A 10 15.41 -5.27 27.09
N LEU A 11 16.56 -5.26 26.41
CA LEU A 11 17.37 -4.06 26.24
C LEU A 11 16.69 -2.99 25.39
N LEU A 12 16.02 -3.37 24.29
CA LEU A 12 15.25 -2.45 23.44
C LEU A 12 14.05 -1.86 24.19
N LEU A 13 13.39 -2.66 25.05
CA LEU A 13 12.30 -2.21 25.91
C LEU A 13 12.77 -1.34 27.09
N ARG A 14 14.00 -1.56 27.57
CA ARG A 14 14.63 -0.75 28.65
C ARG A 14 15.27 0.54 28.17
N GLN A 15 15.46 0.72 26.86
CA GLN A 15 15.82 2.04 26.30
C GLN A 15 14.73 3.05 26.68
N PRO A 16 15.09 4.31 26.97
CA PRO A 16 14.52 5.04 28.08
C PRO A 16 12.99 5.07 28.05
N LEU A 17 12.42 4.62 29.16
CA LEU A 17 11.04 4.84 29.64
C LEU A 17 10.73 6.34 29.89
N GLN A 18 11.43 7.24 29.20
CA GLN A 18 11.32 8.69 29.31
C GLN A 18 10.79 9.22 27.98
N GLU A 19 10.02 10.30 28.02
CA GLU A 19 9.50 10.99 26.85
C GLU A 19 10.54 11.14 25.72
N GLY A 20 10.14 10.90 24.46
CA GLY A 20 11.02 11.07 23.29
C GLY A 20 11.83 9.84 22.85
N ALA A 21 11.43 8.62 23.23
CA ALA A 21 12.01 7.38 22.68
C ALA A 21 11.75 7.21 21.17
N VAL A 22 10.62 7.74 20.69
CA VAL A 22 10.26 7.82 19.28
C VAL A 22 10.15 9.29 18.90
N THR A 23 10.94 9.71 17.92
CA THR A 23 10.81 11.02 17.28
C THR A 23 9.94 10.85 16.05
N GLU A 24 8.76 11.47 16.05
CA GLU A 24 7.95 11.61 14.85
C GLU A 24 8.59 12.65 13.94
N LEU A 25 8.82 12.28 12.67
CA LEU A 25 9.45 13.16 11.70
C LEU A 25 8.41 14.18 11.23
N ALA A 26 8.64 15.45 11.55
CA ALA A 26 7.89 16.55 10.96
C ALA A 26 8.51 16.86 9.59
N GLN A 27 7.68 16.83 8.55
CA GLN A 27 8.09 17.21 7.19
C GLN A 27 7.59 18.64 6.94
N GLU A 28 8.50 19.58 6.67
CA GLU A 28 8.12 20.91 6.20
C GLU A 28 7.64 20.82 4.73
N ASP A 29 6.78 21.76 4.31
CA ASP A 29 6.20 21.75 2.97
C ASP A 29 7.28 21.70 1.87
N GLY A 30 7.25 20.63 1.08
CA GLY A 30 8.19 20.40 -0.02
C GLY A 30 9.55 19.79 0.37
N GLU A 31 9.84 19.62 1.67
CA GLU A 31 11.04 18.90 2.11
C GLU A 31 10.85 17.38 1.93
N PRO A 32 11.81 16.63 1.37
CA PRO A 32 11.70 15.18 1.29
C PRO A 32 11.95 14.53 2.68
N MET A 33 11.22 13.45 2.99
CA MET A 33 11.30 12.76 4.30
C MET A 33 12.72 12.36 4.74
N TRP A 34 13.61 12.03 3.79
CA TRP A 34 14.99 11.70 4.12
C TRP A 34 15.79 12.91 4.64
N ALA A 35 15.47 14.13 4.20
CA ALA A 35 16.13 15.33 4.69
C ALA A 35 15.68 15.66 6.12
N ALA A 36 14.37 15.57 6.40
CA ALA A 36 13.83 15.69 7.76
C ALA A 36 14.47 14.68 8.73
N LEU A 37 14.65 13.44 8.29
CA LEU A 37 15.38 12.42 9.04
C LEU A 37 16.83 12.82 9.34
N LEU A 38 17.57 13.36 8.36
CA LEU A 38 18.94 13.81 8.56
C LEU A 38 19.02 15.02 9.49
N SER A 39 18.04 15.93 9.43
CA SER A 39 17.92 17.07 10.35
C SER A 39 17.76 16.60 11.80
N VAL A 40 16.93 15.58 12.05
CA VAL A 40 16.82 14.95 13.39
C VAL A 40 18.12 14.23 13.77
N ALA A 41 18.72 13.48 12.84
CA ALA A 41 19.95 12.73 13.09
C ALA A 41 21.14 13.64 13.45
N ALA A 42 21.23 14.81 12.82
CA ALA A 42 22.32 15.76 13.00
C ALA A 42 22.10 16.80 14.11
N SER A 43 20.90 16.88 14.69
CA SER A 43 20.58 17.78 15.82
C SER A 43 20.53 17.06 17.17
N GLY A 44 20.29 15.74 17.17
CA GLY A 44 20.21 14.92 18.37
C GLY A 44 21.55 14.38 18.87
N PRO A 45 21.54 13.59 19.97
CA PRO A 45 22.74 12.97 20.55
C PRO A 45 23.20 11.72 19.77
N PHE A 46 22.97 11.66 18.45
CA PHE A 46 23.12 10.45 17.66
C PHE A 46 24.53 10.29 17.08
N ASP A 47 25.00 9.06 17.06
CA ASP A 47 26.30 8.64 16.53
C ASP A 47 26.17 7.78 15.29
N ALA A 48 25.02 7.12 15.16
CA ALA A 48 24.73 6.28 14.03
C ALA A 48 23.29 6.44 13.57
N LEU A 49 23.07 6.42 12.26
CA LEU A 49 21.78 6.28 11.63
C LEU A 49 21.63 4.85 11.10
N LEU A 50 20.62 4.14 11.58
CA LEU A 50 20.32 2.74 11.28
C LEU A 50 19.06 2.69 10.43
N ASP A 51 19.22 2.61 9.10
CA ASP A 51 18.09 2.71 8.17
C ASP A 51 17.31 1.40 8.01
N THR A 52 16.70 0.89 9.09
CA THR A 52 15.91 -0.35 9.05
C THR A 52 14.58 -0.21 8.32
N GLY A 53 14.02 1.00 8.31
CA GLY A 53 12.77 1.36 7.64
C GLY A 53 12.91 1.66 6.15
N ALA A 54 14.14 1.57 5.60
CA ALA A 54 14.44 1.85 4.19
C ALA A 54 14.07 3.28 3.73
N LEU A 55 14.10 4.26 4.64
CA LEU A 55 13.78 5.65 4.33
C LEU A 55 14.83 6.27 3.41
N LEU A 56 16.11 5.99 3.64
CA LEU A 56 17.19 6.48 2.77
C LEU A 56 17.16 5.75 1.42
N ALA A 57 16.83 4.47 1.41
CA ALA A 57 16.69 3.72 0.16
C ALA A 57 15.53 4.22 -0.72
N SER A 58 14.45 4.72 -0.10
CA SER A 58 13.28 5.29 -0.80
C SER A 58 13.47 6.72 -1.30
N ALA A 59 14.60 7.36 -0.97
CA ALA A 59 14.84 8.78 -1.19
C ALA A 59 15.06 9.17 -2.65
N GLY A 60 15.40 8.22 -3.53
CA GLY A 60 15.72 8.48 -4.94
C GLY A 60 17.03 9.26 -5.16
N VAL A 61 17.82 9.50 -4.11
CA VAL A 61 19.11 10.19 -4.14
C VAL A 61 20.25 9.23 -3.83
N SER A 62 21.46 9.57 -4.27
CA SER A 62 22.64 8.74 -4.02
C SER A 62 23.11 8.85 -2.56
N MET A 63 23.72 7.78 -2.03
CA MET A 63 24.32 7.81 -0.68
C MET A 63 25.37 8.93 -0.54
N GLN A 64 26.07 9.28 -1.62
CA GLN A 64 27.02 10.39 -1.60
C GLN A 64 26.35 11.75 -1.38
N GLU A 65 25.15 11.95 -1.92
CA GLU A 65 24.35 13.16 -1.68
C GLU A 65 23.82 13.20 -0.24
N ILE A 66 23.33 12.07 0.27
CA ILE A 66 22.92 11.90 1.68
C ILE A 66 24.08 12.26 2.61
N VAL A 67 25.29 11.74 2.33
CA VAL A 67 26.49 12.00 3.12
C VAL A 67 26.88 13.48 3.06
N LYS A 68 26.86 14.11 1.89
CA LYS A 68 27.13 15.55 1.77
C LYS A 68 26.14 16.38 2.60
N HIS A 69 24.86 16.00 2.56
CA HIS A 69 23.80 16.72 3.27
C HIS A 69 23.93 16.55 4.79
N VAL A 70 24.10 15.33 5.30
CA VAL A 70 24.30 15.11 6.74
C VAL A 70 25.59 15.77 7.23
N PHE A 71 26.66 15.76 6.43
CA PHE A 71 27.93 16.40 6.80
C PHE A 71 27.74 17.90 7.00
N LYS A 72 27.00 18.54 6.08
CA LYS A 72 26.65 19.96 6.18
C LYS A 72 25.83 20.21 7.45
N LEU A 73 24.80 19.42 7.73
CA LEU A 73 23.99 19.58 8.94
C LEU A 73 24.81 19.39 10.23
N LEU A 74 25.71 18.40 10.27
CA LEU A 74 26.63 18.19 11.40
C LEU A 74 27.58 19.39 11.58
N GLN A 75 28.01 20.01 10.50
CA GLN A 75 28.85 21.21 10.55
C GLN A 75 28.05 22.42 11.04
N ASP A 76 26.86 22.64 10.49
CA ASP A 76 25.97 23.75 10.85
C ASP A 76 25.55 23.68 12.33
N ASN A 77 25.38 22.46 12.88
CA ASN A 77 25.11 22.22 14.30
C ASN A 77 26.37 22.17 15.18
N GLY A 78 27.56 22.49 14.65
CA GLY A 78 28.82 22.55 15.41
C GLY A 78 29.33 21.21 15.93
N LEU A 79 28.84 20.09 15.38
CA LEU A 79 29.26 18.74 15.78
C LEU A 79 30.56 18.30 15.07
N VAL A 80 30.86 18.88 13.91
CA VAL A 80 32.14 18.68 13.22
C VAL A 80 33.28 19.34 14.01
N GLY A 81 34.32 18.57 14.31
CA GLY A 81 35.46 18.99 15.15
C GLY A 81 35.22 18.83 16.65
N ALA A 82 33.97 18.96 17.12
CA ALA A 82 33.60 18.73 18.52
C ALA A 82 33.33 17.25 18.84
N ARG A 83 32.58 16.57 17.96
CA ARG A 83 32.10 15.19 18.15
C ARG A 83 32.50 14.27 17.02
N PHE A 84 32.49 14.77 15.78
CA PHE A 84 32.79 14.01 14.58
C PHE A 84 33.88 14.66 13.73
N ARG A 85 34.73 13.85 13.12
CA ARG A 85 35.77 14.27 12.17
C ARG A 85 35.53 13.71 10.77
N GLY A 86 34.46 12.94 10.60
CA GLY A 86 34.07 12.38 9.33
C GLY A 86 32.70 11.71 9.38
N VAL A 87 32.28 11.19 8.23
CA VAL A 87 31.08 10.35 8.08
C VAL A 87 31.50 9.02 7.47
N THR A 88 31.06 7.90 8.08
CA THR A 88 31.31 6.55 7.59
C THR A 88 30.04 5.97 6.99
N TYR A 89 30.12 5.46 5.77
CA TYR A 89 28.98 4.91 5.03
C TYR A 89 29.45 3.83 4.06
N PHE A 90 28.51 3.02 3.58
CA PHE A 90 28.79 2.05 2.51
C PHE A 90 28.54 2.70 1.15
N ASP A 91 29.52 2.62 0.25
CA ASP A 91 29.39 3.10 -1.12
C ASP A 91 29.10 1.93 -2.06
N ASP A 92 27.98 2.03 -2.78
CA ASP A 92 27.50 0.96 -3.66
C ASP A 92 28.38 0.80 -4.92
N ARG A 93 28.95 1.91 -5.42
CA ARG A 93 29.80 1.91 -6.61
C ARG A 93 31.13 1.20 -6.35
N HIS A 94 31.72 1.44 -5.18
CA HIS A 94 32.99 0.83 -4.77
C HIS A 94 32.81 -0.47 -3.97
N ARG A 95 31.56 -0.81 -3.61
CA ARG A 95 31.17 -1.99 -2.81
C ARG A 95 31.98 -2.13 -1.52
N CYS A 96 32.30 -1.01 -0.89
CA CYS A 96 33.11 -0.98 0.33
C CYS A 96 32.68 0.15 1.27
N TRP A 97 33.13 0.05 2.53
CA TRP A 97 32.96 1.12 3.49
C TRP A 97 33.92 2.26 3.19
N LEU A 98 33.40 3.47 3.09
CA LEU A 98 34.16 4.69 2.92
C LEU A 98 34.07 5.56 4.16
N VAL A 99 35.12 6.36 4.36
CA VAL A 99 35.12 7.46 5.32
C VAL A 99 35.32 8.76 4.55
N ALA A 100 34.35 9.65 4.67
CA ALA A 100 34.46 11.04 4.21
C ALA A 100 34.94 11.91 5.37
N ASP A 101 36.11 12.53 5.25
CA ASP A 101 36.63 13.44 6.27
C ASP A 101 36.19 14.90 6.08
N VAL A 102 36.52 15.76 7.05
CA VAL A 102 36.27 17.21 7.00
C VAL A 102 36.93 17.94 5.82
N ALA A 103 37.98 17.36 5.23
CA ALA A 103 38.65 17.93 4.06
C ALA A 103 37.99 17.46 2.74
N GLY A 104 36.91 16.68 2.82
CA GLY A 104 36.21 16.11 1.67
C GLY A 104 36.94 14.92 1.04
N ARG A 105 38.02 14.42 1.66
CA ARG A 105 38.70 13.20 1.19
C ARG A 105 37.84 12.00 1.51
N ARG A 106 37.76 11.08 0.56
CA ARG A 106 37.02 9.82 0.67
C ARG A 106 38.01 8.68 0.54
N LEU A 107 38.21 7.96 1.63
CA LEU A 107 39.14 6.84 1.70
C LEU A 107 38.37 5.56 2.03
N ALA A 108 38.87 4.42 1.57
CA ALA A 108 38.34 3.16 2.05
C ALA A 108 38.57 3.07 3.57
N ARG A 109 37.65 2.41 4.28
CA ARG A 109 37.68 2.29 5.74
C ARG A 109 39.04 1.86 6.29
N HIS A 110 39.72 0.93 5.62
CA HIS A 110 41.02 0.41 6.05
C HIS A 110 42.20 1.36 5.76
N GLU A 111 42.00 2.35 4.90
CA GLU A 111 43.00 3.37 4.53
C GLU A 111 42.78 4.70 5.28
N SER A 112 41.58 4.88 5.85
CA SER A 112 41.23 6.09 6.59
C SER A 112 41.99 6.15 7.93
N PRO A 113 42.62 7.29 8.27
CA PRO A 113 43.23 7.49 9.59
C PRO A 113 42.19 7.76 10.69
N LEU A 114 40.91 7.93 10.34
CA LEU A 114 39.83 8.22 11.29
C LEU A 114 39.22 6.91 11.80
N PRO A 115 39.21 6.67 13.12
CA PRO A 115 38.48 5.54 13.69
C PRO A 115 36.96 5.78 13.61
N GLU A 116 36.17 4.71 13.55
CA GLU A 116 34.70 4.83 13.44
C GLU A 116 34.05 5.46 14.68
N ALA A 117 34.76 5.47 15.80
CA ALA A 117 34.34 6.19 17.02
C ALA A 117 34.37 7.72 16.86
N GLU A 118 35.12 8.25 15.89
CA GLU A 118 35.22 9.68 15.58
C GLU A 118 34.38 10.08 14.36
N THR A 119 33.55 9.17 13.82
CA THR A 119 32.71 9.45 12.66
C THR A 119 31.23 9.26 12.95
N PHE A 120 30.39 10.01 12.25
CA PHE A 120 28.96 9.73 12.22
C PHE A 120 28.71 8.59 11.23
N VAL A 121 28.03 7.54 11.66
CA VAL A 121 27.95 6.29 10.88
C VAL A 121 26.56 6.07 10.30
N ILE A 122 26.47 5.84 8.99
CA ILE A 122 25.21 5.50 8.32
C ILE A 122 25.22 4.02 7.94
N TYR A 123 24.24 3.28 8.45
CA TYR A 123 23.95 1.91 8.06
C TYR A 123 22.69 1.87 7.17
N ASP A 124 22.87 1.57 5.89
CA ASP A 124 21.79 1.24 4.96
C ASP A 124 21.49 -0.27 5.00
N ASP A 125 20.26 -0.64 5.37
CA ASP A 125 19.86 -2.02 5.71
C ASP A 125 20.09 -3.06 4.60
N ALA A 126 19.79 -2.74 3.35
CA ALA A 126 19.95 -3.70 2.25
C ALA A 126 21.44 -3.94 1.89
N ARG A 127 22.32 -2.97 2.20
CA ARG A 127 23.67 -2.87 1.63
C ARG A 127 24.80 -2.93 2.65
N CYS A 128 24.50 -2.81 3.95
CA CYS A 128 25.49 -2.72 5.04
C CYS A 128 25.61 -3.99 5.90
N ARG A 129 25.24 -5.17 5.38
CA ARG A 129 25.35 -6.43 6.14
C ARG A 129 26.81 -6.81 6.39
N GLY A 130 27.09 -7.27 7.62
CA GLY A 130 28.36 -7.90 7.99
C GLY A 130 29.48 -6.96 8.47
N ALA A 131 29.25 -5.65 8.51
CA ALA A 131 30.24 -4.70 9.01
C ALA A 131 30.34 -4.71 10.55
N ASP A 132 31.56 -4.81 11.05
CA ASP A 132 31.87 -4.64 12.48
C ASP A 132 32.58 -3.29 12.68
N LEU A 133 31.80 -2.23 12.87
CA LEU A 133 32.31 -0.87 13.10
C LEU A 133 32.39 -0.60 14.60
N LYS A 134 33.53 -0.08 15.05
CA LYS A 134 33.81 0.16 16.47
C LYS A 134 33.40 1.59 16.85
N LEU A 135 32.12 1.75 17.13
CA LEU A 135 31.57 3.01 17.64
C LEU A 135 31.98 3.26 19.10
N ARG A 136 31.68 4.47 19.59
CA ARG A 136 31.93 4.85 20.99
C ARG A 136 31.21 3.95 22.00
N PRO A 137 31.76 3.81 23.21
CA PRO A 137 31.15 3.03 24.30
C PRO A 137 29.70 3.42 24.62
N ASP A 138 29.40 4.70 24.54
CA ASP A 138 28.15 5.38 24.90
C ASP A 138 27.33 5.80 23.66
N ALA A 139 27.64 5.23 22.49
CA ALA A 139 27.01 5.64 21.23
C ALA A 139 25.48 5.46 21.25
N VAL A 140 24.78 6.44 20.67
CA VAL A 140 23.32 6.41 20.49
C VAL A 140 23.00 6.21 19.00
N GLY A 141 22.26 5.16 18.66
CA GLY A 141 21.76 4.95 17.30
C GLY A 141 20.35 5.49 17.10
N LEU A 142 20.10 6.17 15.99
CA LEU A 142 18.76 6.51 15.51
C LEU A 142 18.30 5.42 14.52
N VAL A 143 17.22 4.72 14.84
CA VAL A 143 16.67 3.61 14.06
C VAL A 143 15.44 4.07 13.30
N THR A 144 15.44 3.95 11.97
CA THR A 144 14.27 4.33 11.16
C THR A 144 13.19 3.26 11.19
N LEU A 145 11.94 3.67 11.41
CA LEU A 145 10.77 2.81 11.31
C LEU A 145 10.13 2.97 9.94
N GLY A 146 9.78 1.86 9.30
CA GLY A 146 9.18 1.85 7.96
C GLY A 146 8.10 0.77 7.84
N PRO A 147 7.16 0.90 6.90
CA PRO A 147 6.02 0.00 6.78
C PRO A 147 6.46 -1.46 6.64
N GLY A 148 5.81 -2.36 7.39
CA GLY A 148 6.14 -3.80 7.40
C GLY A 148 7.43 -4.18 8.12
N LEU A 149 8.08 -3.25 8.84
CA LEU A 149 9.26 -3.57 9.64
C LEU A 149 8.93 -4.65 10.68
N CYS A 150 9.67 -5.76 10.63
CA CYS A 150 9.52 -6.91 11.50
C CYS A 150 10.57 -6.92 12.63
N LYS A 151 10.28 -7.67 13.69
CA LYS A 151 11.09 -7.82 14.91
C LYS A 151 12.53 -8.19 14.60
N ASP A 152 12.77 -9.21 13.79
CA ASP A 152 14.13 -9.67 13.48
C ASP A 152 14.95 -8.61 12.76
N LYS A 153 14.32 -7.88 11.83
CA LYS A 153 14.96 -6.80 11.08
C LYS A 153 15.32 -5.62 11.99
N LEU A 154 14.41 -5.22 12.87
CA LEU A 154 14.66 -4.20 13.89
C LEU A 154 15.84 -4.60 14.80
N MET A 155 15.81 -5.84 15.32
CA MET A 155 16.85 -6.38 16.21
C MET A 155 18.20 -6.50 15.51
N GLN A 156 18.24 -6.91 14.24
CA GLN A 156 19.46 -7.00 13.45
C GLN A 156 20.06 -5.62 13.17
N GLY A 157 19.22 -4.62 12.88
CA GLY A 157 19.64 -3.22 12.73
C GLY A 157 20.19 -2.65 14.04
N ALA A 158 19.43 -2.75 15.13
CA ALA A 158 19.89 -2.30 16.45
C ALA A 158 21.16 -3.03 16.91
N GLY A 159 21.29 -4.32 16.60
CA GLY A 159 22.46 -5.14 16.90
C GLY A 159 23.76 -4.73 16.18
N ARG A 160 23.71 -3.76 15.26
CA ARG A 160 24.91 -3.08 14.73
C ARG A 160 25.62 -2.27 15.80
N LEU A 161 24.88 -1.76 16.79
CA LEU A 161 25.44 -1.23 18.03
C LEU A 161 25.89 -2.41 18.90
N ARG A 162 27.10 -2.91 18.67
CA ARG A 162 27.63 -4.12 19.31
C ARG A 162 27.61 -4.08 20.83
N ARG A 163 27.70 -2.88 21.42
CA ARG A 163 27.68 -2.68 22.87
C ARG A 163 26.29 -2.42 23.45
N LEU A 164 25.24 -2.46 22.62
CA LEU A 164 23.84 -2.44 23.08
C LEU A 164 23.58 -3.63 24.01
N MET A 165 24.08 -4.83 23.65
CA MET A 165 23.98 -6.05 24.47
C MET A 165 24.72 -5.98 25.81
N HIS A 166 25.61 -5.01 25.97
CA HIS A 166 26.36 -4.72 27.19
C HIS A 166 25.75 -3.55 27.98
N GLY A 167 24.66 -2.94 27.48
CA GLY A 167 23.94 -1.85 28.13
C GLY A 167 24.66 -0.50 28.11
N THR A 168 25.77 -0.36 27.37
CA THR A 168 26.51 0.92 27.31
C THR A 168 26.07 1.78 26.13
N GLN A 169 25.59 1.18 25.04
CA GLN A 169 25.00 1.89 23.89
C GLN A 169 23.47 1.87 24.00
N SER A 170 22.83 2.83 23.32
CA SER A 170 21.38 3.00 23.33
C SER A 170 20.81 3.23 21.93
N VAL A 171 19.50 3.04 21.77
CA VAL A 171 18.78 3.37 20.53
C VAL A 171 17.61 4.30 20.79
N ARG A 172 17.29 5.14 19.80
CA ARG A 172 16.01 5.84 19.67
C ARG A 172 15.42 5.56 18.30
N TYR A 173 14.14 5.84 18.12
CA TYR A 173 13.43 5.55 16.87
C TYR A 173 13.04 6.83 16.15
N ALA A 174 13.10 6.83 14.82
CA ALA A 174 12.52 7.84 13.95
C ALA A 174 11.34 7.25 13.19
N ALA A 175 10.17 7.86 13.31
CA ALA A 175 8.94 7.38 12.66
C ALA A 175 8.40 8.45 11.70
N PRO A 176 8.22 8.15 10.40
CA PRO A 176 7.39 8.96 9.52
C PRO A 176 5.94 9.08 10.07
N PRO A 177 5.20 10.15 9.74
CA PRO A 177 3.86 10.36 10.27
C PRO A 177 2.88 9.21 10.00
N ASP A 178 2.94 8.60 8.80
CA ASP A 178 2.08 7.47 8.44
C ASP A 178 2.42 6.21 9.25
N VAL A 179 3.70 5.99 9.57
CA VAL A 179 4.17 4.88 10.40
C VAL A 179 3.80 5.12 11.85
N ALA A 180 3.97 6.34 12.35
CA ALA A 180 3.55 6.73 13.70
C ALA A 180 2.04 6.52 13.90
N ALA A 181 1.22 6.93 12.92
CA ALA A 181 -0.22 6.69 12.92
C ALA A 181 -0.57 5.19 12.94
N LYS A 182 0.14 4.35 12.16
CA LYS A 182 -0.05 2.89 12.18
C LYS A 182 0.30 2.27 13.54
N ILE A 183 1.37 2.72 14.18
CA ILE A 183 1.76 2.25 15.52
C ILE A 183 0.67 2.62 16.53
N ARG A 184 0.18 3.87 16.52
CA ARG A 184 -0.90 4.32 17.42
C ARG A 184 -2.17 3.51 17.22
N ALA A 185 -2.61 3.34 15.97
CA ALA A 185 -3.79 2.54 15.63
C ALA A 185 -3.67 1.09 16.12
N THR A 186 -2.47 0.50 15.98
CA THR A 186 -2.20 -0.86 16.42
C THR A 186 -2.26 -1.01 17.94
N CYS A 187 -1.77 -0.01 18.67
CA CYS A 187 -1.74 -0.02 20.13
C CYS A 187 -3.02 0.56 20.78
N GLY A 188 -4.02 0.96 19.98
CA GLY A 188 -5.25 1.60 20.48
C GLY A 188 -5.01 2.96 21.16
N LEU A 189 -4.03 3.72 20.70
CA LEU A 189 -3.66 5.02 21.26
C LEU A 189 -4.30 6.17 20.48
N ASP A 190 -4.72 7.21 21.20
CA ASP A 190 -5.18 8.44 20.57
C ASP A 190 -4.01 9.19 19.89
N PRO A 191 -4.26 9.94 18.80
CA PRO A 191 -3.23 10.68 18.06
C PRO A 191 -2.26 11.56 18.88
N PRO A 192 -2.68 12.28 19.95
CA PRO A 192 -1.77 13.09 20.75
C PRO A 192 -0.86 12.25 21.68
N ALA A 193 -1.09 10.94 21.80
CA ALA A 193 -0.30 10.10 22.69
C ALA A 193 1.13 9.93 22.16
N ALA A 194 2.09 10.11 23.08
CA ALA A 194 3.51 9.90 22.81
C ALA A 194 3.81 8.42 22.56
N LEU A 195 4.64 8.14 21.56
CA LEU A 195 5.08 6.78 21.23
C LEU A 195 6.32 6.40 22.04
N GLY A 196 6.30 5.19 22.60
CA GLY A 196 7.40 4.60 23.35
C GLY A 196 7.93 3.34 22.68
N ALA A 197 9.07 2.84 23.18
CA ALA A 197 9.68 1.60 22.70
C ALA A 197 8.74 0.39 22.79
N VAL A 198 7.86 0.35 23.80
CA VAL A 198 6.84 -0.71 23.95
C VAL A 198 5.86 -0.73 22.78
N HIS A 199 5.37 0.44 22.33
CA HIS A 199 4.44 0.57 21.20
C HIS A 199 5.11 0.15 19.89
N VAL A 200 6.37 0.55 19.69
CA VAL A 200 7.17 0.09 18.54
C VAL A 200 7.31 -1.43 18.56
N MET A 201 7.62 -2.01 19.72
CA MET A 201 7.82 -3.44 19.86
C MET A 201 6.55 -4.23 19.58
N GLU A 202 5.41 -3.80 20.11
CA GLU A 202 4.11 -4.40 19.86
C GLU A 202 3.77 -4.38 18.36
N TRP A 203 3.96 -3.23 17.71
CA TRP A 203 3.72 -3.08 16.28
C TRP A 203 4.64 -3.97 15.41
N VAL A 204 5.95 -4.00 15.66
CA VAL A 204 6.86 -4.86 14.86
C VAL A 204 6.63 -6.35 15.12
N MET A 205 6.17 -6.73 16.31
CA MET A 205 5.78 -8.11 16.63
C MET A 205 4.54 -8.51 15.84
N LEU A 206 3.53 -7.65 15.76
CA LEU A 206 2.34 -7.88 14.94
C LEU A 206 2.68 -7.96 13.45
N ASN A 207 3.54 -7.06 12.95
CA ASN A 207 4.06 -7.16 11.58
C ASN A 207 4.78 -8.50 11.35
N THR A 208 5.55 -8.99 12.33
CA THR A 208 6.26 -10.28 12.25
C THR A 208 5.27 -11.44 12.17
N VAL A 209 4.21 -11.40 12.97
CA VAL A 209 3.13 -12.39 12.87
C VAL A 209 2.58 -12.35 11.45
N GLN A 210 2.09 -11.20 10.98
CA GLN A 210 1.51 -11.06 9.64
C GLN A 210 2.45 -11.51 8.52
N ALA A 211 3.74 -11.15 8.59
CA ALA A 211 4.76 -11.56 7.63
C ALA A 211 4.99 -13.08 7.64
N ASN A 212 5.05 -13.69 8.83
CA ASN A 212 5.15 -15.14 8.96
C ASN A 212 3.90 -15.83 8.38
N GLN A 213 2.71 -15.27 8.60
CA GLN A 213 1.47 -15.79 8.06
C GLN A 213 1.46 -15.76 6.52
N ALA A 214 1.90 -14.64 5.93
CA ALA A 214 2.05 -14.52 4.47
C ALA A 214 3.10 -15.51 3.91
N GLY A 215 4.22 -15.69 4.64
CA GLY A 215 5.30 -16.59 4.25
C GLY A 215 4.90 -18.06 4.16
N VAL A 216 3.87 -18.51 4.89
CA VAL A 216 3.38 -19.90 4.80
C VAL A 216 2.81 -20.20 3.41
N LEU A 217 2.09 -19.26 2.81
CA LEU A 217 1.54 -19.45 1.47
C LEU A 217 2.65 -19.48 0.42
N GLU A 218 3.64 -18.59 0.53
CA GLU A 218 4.79 -18.53 -0.38
C GLU A 218 5.65 -19.80 -0.27
N TRP A 219 5.95 -20.24 0.95
CA TRP A 219 6.65 -21.49 1.20
C TRP A 219 5.92 -22.69 0.59
N ALA A 220 4.60 -22.77 0.78
CA ALA A 220 3.79 -23.85 0.22
C ALA A 220 3.74 -23.82 -1.31
N GLU A 221 3.74 -22.62 -1.90
CA GLU A 221 3.80 -22.42 -3.35
C GLU A 221 5.14 -22.90 -3.92
N GLN A 222 6.25 -22.53 -3.29
CA GLN A 222 7.58 -22.97 -3.67
C GLN A 222 7.71 -24.51 -3.59
N GLY A 223 7.21 -25.10 -2.50
CA GLY A 223 7.19 -26.57 -2.34
C GLY A 223 6.32 -27.27 -3.39
N SER A 224 5.14 -26.71 -3.69
CA SER A 224 4.24 -27.24 -4.71
C SER A 224 4.84 -27.12 -6.12
N HIS A 225 5.47 -25.98 -6.43
CA HIS A 225 6.13 -25.74 -7.70
C HIS A 225 7.35 -26.64 -7.89
N TYR A 226 8.17 -26.84 -6.86
CA TYR A 226 9.27 -27.81 -6.89
C TYR A 226 8.76 -29.21 -7.18
N ALA A 227 7.71 -29.67 -6.48
CA ALA A 227 7.15 -31.00 -6.72
C ALA A 227 6.54 -31.15 -8.13
N LEU A 228 5.94 -30.09 -8.68
CA LEU A 228 5.44 -30.06 -10.06
C LEU A 228 6.57 -30.23 -11.09
N THR A 229 7.69 -29.53 -10.88
CA THR A 229 8.82 -29.44 -11.82
C THR A 229 9.90 -30.51 -11.62
N LEU A 230 9.84 -31.28 -10.53
CA LEU A 230 10.83 -32.30 -10.20
C LEU A 230 10.96 -33.34 -11.33
N GLY A 231 12.15 -33.40 -11.95
CA GLY A 231 12.46 -34.27 -13.09
C GLY A 231 11.79 -33.88 -14.41
N ALA A 232 11.15 -32.72 -14.48
CA ALA A 232 10.45 -32.20 -15.66
C ALA A 232 10.44 -30.65 -15.63
N PRO A 233 11.60 -29.98 -15.83
CA PRO A 233 11.73 -28.53 -15.73
C PRO A 233 10.86 -27.76 -16.74
N GLU A 234 10.47 -28.39 -17.86
CA GLU A 234 9.54 -27.83 -18.83
C GLU A 234 8.16 -27.49 -18.25
N ARG A 235 7.79 -28.11 -17.12
CA ARG A 235 6.55 -27.79 -16.37
C ARG A 235 6.65 -26.49 -15.58
N ALA A 236 7.80 -25.84 -15.55
CA ALA A 236 7.98 -24.53 -14.95
C ALA A 236 7.42 -23.39 -15.83
N LEU A 237 7.09 -23.69 -17.09
CA LEU A 237 6.49 -22.73 -18.02
C LEU A 237 5.12 -22.30 -17.49
N GLN A 238 5.03 -21.03 -17.10
CA GLN A 238 3.75 -20.42 -16.77
C GLN A 238 3.10 -19.90 -18.06
N PRO A 239 1.78 -20.11 -18.25
CA PRO A 239 1.09 -19.55 -19.39
C PRO A 239 1.19 -18.03 -19.35
N GLU A 240 1.52 -17.42 -20.49
CA GLU A 240 1.46 -15.97 -20.63
C GLU A 240 0.02 -15.50 -20.43
N LEU A 241 -0.18 -14.65 -19.42
CA LEU A 241 -1.46 -14.01 -19.17
C LEU A 241 -1.60 -12.85 -20.17
N LEU A 242 -2.30 -13.10 -21.27
CA LEU A 242 -2.41 -12.16 -22.38
C LEU A 242 -3.78 -11.48 -22.44
N GLU A 243 -4.80 -12.05 -21.79
CA GLU A 243 -6.15 -11.50 -21.83
C GLU A 243 -6.38 -10.53 -20.69
N LEU A 244 -7.12 -9.44 -20.98
CA LEU A 244 -7.43 -8.39 -20.02
C LEU A 244 -8.09 -8.94 -18.73
N GLN A 245 -8.91 -9.97 -18.86
CA GLN A 245 -9.57 -10.67 -17.75
C GLN A 245 -8.63 -11.46 -16.84
N ASP A 246 -7.42 -11.80 -17.30
CA ASP A 246 -6.37 -12.40 -16.47
C ASP A 246 -5.62 -11.35 -15.63
N PHE A 247 -5.62 -10.09 -16.07
CA PHE A 247 -5.02 -8.96 -15.35
C PHE A 247 -5.96 -8.39 -14.27
N TYR A 248 -7.27 -8.51 -14.45
CA TYR A 248 -8.24 -8.18 -13.41
C TYR A 248 -8.40 -9.38 -12.45
N SER A 249 -8.13 -9.15 -11.16
CA SER A 249 -8.22 -10.21 -10.15
C SER A 249 -9.69 -10.64 -9.95
N ASP A 250 -9.96 -11.94 -9.90
CA ASP A 250 -11.22 -12.43 -9.33
C ASP A 250 -11.41 -11.86 -7.92
N GLY A 251 -12.67 -11.71 -7.50
CA GLY A 251 -13.03 -11.30 -6.15
C GLY A 251 -12.21 -12.08 -5.11
N ARG A 252 -11.63 -11.38 -4.14
CA ARG A 252 -10.79 -11.99 -3.12
C ARG A 252 -11.60 -12.19 -1.84
N ARG A 253 -11.47 -13.36 -1.22
CA ARG A 253 -12.12 -13.69 0.06
C ARG A 253 -11.07 -14.09 1.09
N ARG A 254 -11.32 -13.75 2.35
CA ARG A 254 -10.59 -14.35 3.47
C ARG A 254 -10.86 -15.83 3.49
N GLN A 255 -9.81 -16.62 3.33
CA GLN A 255 -9.88 -18.07 3.30
C GLN A 255 -8.84 -18.64 4.26
N PRO A 256 -9.14 -19.79 4.91
CA PRO A 256 -8.16 -20.45 5.76
C PRO A 256 -6.91 -20.79 4.96
N ALA A 257 -5.73 -20.41 5.44
CA ALA A 257 -4.45 -20.73 4.79
C ALA A 257 -4.30 -22.23 4.48
N PRO A 258 -4.69 -23.19 5.36
CA PRO A 258 -4.66 -24.62 5.04
C PRO A 258 -5.43 -25.00 3.78
N SER A 259 -6.59 -24.36 3.55
CA SER A 259 -7.45 -24.64 2.39
C SER A 259 -6.78 -24.19 1.08
N ILE A 260 -6.08 -23.05 1.11
CA ILE A 260 -5.34 -22.52 -0.03
C ILE A 260 -4.16 -23.46 -0.34
N VAL A 261 -3.40 -23.86 0.69
CA VAL A 261 -2.28 -24.81 0.54
C VAL A 261 -2.77 -26.12 -0.06
N GLN A 262 -3.85 -26.71 0.46
CA GLN A 262 -4.42 -27.94 -0.05
C GLN A 262 -4.85 -27.84 -1.52
N ARG A 263 -5.44 -26.71 -1.94
CA ARG A 263 -5.77 -26.53 -3.36
C ARG A 263 -4.54 -26.44 -4.24
N ARG A 264 -3.49 -25.74 -3.79
CA ARG A 264 -2.21 -25.63 -4.51
C ARG A 264 -1.52 -26.99 -4.66
N THR A 265 -1.49 -27.80 -3.60
CA THR A 265 -0.89 -29.14 -3.67
C THR A 265 -1.69 -30.08 -4.58
N ARG A 266 -3.03 -30.04 -4.53
CA ARG A 266 -3.90 -30.79 -5.45
C ARG A 266 -3.72 -30.37 -6.90
N HIS A 267 -3.64 -29.08 -7.17
CA HIS A 267 -3.39 -28.55 -8.52
C HIS A 267 -2.03 -29.04 -9.05
N ALA A 268 -0.97 -28.93 -8.25
CA ALA A 268 0.35 -29.43 -8.64
C ALA A 268 0.36 -30.95 -8.91
N ALA A 269 -0.36 -31.74 -8.11
CA ALA A 269 -0.51 -33.17 -8.34
C ALA A 269 -1.26 -33.47 -9.66
N ALA A 270 -2.36 -32.76 -9.93
CA ALA A 270 -3.17 -32.94 -11.13
C ALA A 270 -2.40 -32.56 -12.41
N GLU A 271 -1.68 -31.43 -12.41
CA GLU A 271 -0.85 -31.01 -13.54
C GLU A 271 0.28 -32.01 -13.82
N ARG A 272 0.88 -32.58 -12.76
CA ARG A 272 1.88 -33.63 -12.89
C ARG A 272 1.29 -34.90 -13.52
N GLU A 273 0.07 -35.28 -13.16
CA GLU A 273 -0.63 -36.42 -13.75
C GLU A 273 -1.00 -36.16 -15.22
N ARG A 274 -1.47 -34.95 -15.56
CA ARG A 274 -1.74 -34.56 -16.96
C ARG A 274 -0.49 -34.62 -17.81
N GLY A 275 0.62 -34.06 -17.33
CA GLY A 275 1.91 -34.09 -18.03
C GLY A 275 2.41 -35.51 -18.29
N ARG A 276 2.14 -36.46 -17.38
CA ARG A 276 2.44 -37.89 -17.59
C ARG A 276 1.63 -38.47 -18.76
N ARG A 277 0.31 -38.26 -18.77
CA ARG A 277 -0.59 -38.80 -19.82
C ARG A 277 -0.24 -38.31 -21.23
N VAL A 278 0.39 -37.13 -21.33
CA VAL A 278 0.88 -36.57 -22.59
C VAL A 278 2.25 -37.17 -23.01
N GLN A 279 3.05 -37.63 -22.04
CA GLN A 279 4.38 -38.21 -22.24
C GLN A 279 4.39 -39.75 -22.31
N ASP A 280 3.24 -40.42 -22.24
CA ASP A 280 3.14 -41.89 -22.28
C ASP A 280 3.57 -42.45 -23.65
N GLY A 281 4.86 -42.79 -23.70
CA GLY A 281 5.50 -43.65 -24.68
C GLY A 281 6.63 -44.52 -24.10
N ASP A 282 7.20 -44.21 -22.92
CA ASP A 282 8.25 -45.05 -22.33
C ASP A 282 8.37 -44.87 -20.79
N GLY A 283 7.78 -45.78 -20.02
CA GLY A 283 7.79 -45.75 -18.55
C GLY A 283 9.09 -46.29 -17.98
N THR A 284 10.08 -45.43 -17.77
CA THR A 284 11.36 -45.81 -17.12
C THR A 284 11.25 -45.79 -15.58
N PRO A 285 11.99 -46.67 -14.85
CA PRO A 285 11.94 -46.75 -13.38
C PRO A 285 12.29 -45.44 -12.66
N ALA A 286 13.17 -44.63 -13.25
CA ALA A 286 13.57 -43.32 -12.72
C ALA A 286 12.40 -42.31 -12.65
N ALA A 287 11.40 -42.43 -13.54
CA ALA A 287 10.21 -41.58 -13.52
C ALA A 287 9.30 -41.92 -12.31
N ALA A 288 9.19 -43.21 -11.96
CA ALA A 288 8.37 -43.67 -10.84
C ALA A 288 8.93 -43.21 -9.48
N ASP A 289 10.25 -43.25 -9.30
CA ASP A 289 10.92 -42.77 -8.09
C ASP A 289 10.77 -41.25 -7.92
N THR A 290 10.90 -40.52 -9.03
CA THR A 290 10.71 -39.06 -9.06
C THR A 290 9.29 -38.67 -8.66
N ASP A 291 8.28 -39.45 -9.08
CA ASP A 291 6.88 -39.20 -8.72
C ASP A 291 6.55 -39.56 -7.27
N ALA A 292 7.16 -40.62 -6.75
CA ALA A 292 7.07 -40.94 -5.33
C ALA A 292 7.66 -39.80 -4.48
N ALA A 293 8.82 -39.28 -4.87
CA ALA A 293 9.45 -38.14 -4.21
C ALA A 293 8.58 -36.87 -4.29
N ALA A 294 8.02 -36.53 -5.47
CA ALA A 294 7.12 -35.39 -5.63
C ALA A 294 5.87 -35.50 -4.75
N ARG A 295 5.23 -36.68 -4.69
CA ARG A 295 4.07 -36.92 -3.80
C ARG A 295 4.42 -36.78 -2.33
N ALA A 296 5.60 -37.24 -1.92
CA ALA A 296 6.08 -37.08 -0.54
C ALA A 296 6.25 -35.60 -0.19
N VAL A 297 6.81 -34.79 -1.09
CA VAL A 297 6.94 -33.34 -0.92
C VAL A 297 5.56 -32.68 -0.80
N LEU A 298 4.63 -32.96 -1.71
CA LEU A 298 3.27 -32.38 -1.66
C LEU A 298 2.54 -32.74 -0.36
N SER A 299 2.68 -33.98 0.11
CA SER A 299 2.09 -34.44 1.37
C SER A 299 2.67 -33.70 2.57
N GLU A 300 4.00 -33.47 2.58
CA GLU A 300 4.64 -32.69 3.64
C GLU A 300 4.28 -31.20 3.59
N VAL A 301 4.13 -30.64 2.39
CA VAL A 301 3.63 -29.28 2.17
C VAL A 301 2.24 -29.12 2.75
N GLU A 302 1.33 -30.04 2.48
CA GLU A 302 -0.04 -30.01 3.01
C GLU A 302 -0.07 -30.19 4.52
N ARG A 303 0.69 -31.17 5.07
CA ARG A 303 0.74 -31.44 6.51
C ARG A 303 1.28 -30.25 7.30
N ARG A 304 2.43 -29.69 6.90
CA ARG A 304 3.00 -28.51 7.58
C ARG A 304 2.21 -27.25 7.27
N GLY A 305 1.65 -27.13 6.07
CA GLY A 305 0.76 -26.03 5.71
C GLY A 305 -0.50 -26.00 6.56
N ALA A 306 -1.03 -27.15 6.98
CA ALA A 306 -2.12 -27.24 7.94
C ALA A 306 -1.70 -26.80 9.35
N LEU A 307 -0.55 -27.27 9.82
CA LEU A 307 -0.02 -26.94 11.15
C LEU A 307 0.37 -25.47 11.28
N MET A 308 1.19 -24.97 10.35
CA MET A 308 1.61 -23.56 10.32
C MET A 308 0.45 -22.64 9.92
N GLY A 309 -0.51 -23.20 9.18
CA GLY A 309 -1.78 -22.65 8.71
C GLY A 309 -2.81 -22.33 9.78
N GLU A 310 -2.70 -22.95 10.95
CA GLU A 310 -3.78 -23.03 11.92
C GLU A 310 -4.19 -21.63 12.42
N GLY A 311 -5.49 -21.34 12.33
CA GLY A 311 -6.05 -20.03 12.71
C GLY A 311 -5.72 -18.87 11.77
N MET A 312 -5.01 -19.10 10.66
CA MET A 312 -4.68 -18.05 9.70
C MET A 312 -5.73 -17.94 8.60
N GLU A 313 -6.20 -16.71 8.37
CA GLU A 313 -7.01 -16.36 7.21
C GLU A 313 -6.24 -15.43 6.28
N VAL A 314 -6.23 -15.73 4.99
CA VAL A 314 -5.55 -14.91 3.99
C VAL A 314 -6.53 -14.52 2.89
N LEU A 315 -6.39 -13.29 2.40
CA LEU A 315 -7.16 -12.79 1.28
C LEU A 315 -6.66 -13.44 -0.02
N SER A 316 -7.44 -14.35 -0.59
CA SER A 316 -7.08 -15.13 -1.79
C SER A 316 -8.15 -15.04 -2.86
N SER A 317 -7.75 -15.06 -4.13
CA SER A 317 -8.65 -15.04 -5.29
C SER A 317 -9.52 -16.30 -5.35
N LEU A 318 -10.73 -16.16 -5.90
CA LEU A 318 -11.70 -17.26 -6.06
C LEU A 318 -11.39 -18.20 -7.24
N ARG A 319 -10.31 -17.96 -8.00
CA ARG A 319 -9.92 -18.74 -9.17
C ARG A 319 -9.74 -20.22 -8.81
N GLY A 320 -10.55 -21.10 -9.41
CA GLY A 320 -10.49 -22.56 -9.21
C GLY A 320 -11.43 -23.15 -8.16
N LEU A 321 -12.34 -22.38 -7.56
CA LEU A 321 -13.45 -22.91 -6.76
C LEU A 321 -14.63 -23.22 -7.70
N ALA A 322 -14.71 -24.46 -8.17
CA ALA A 322 -15.86 -24.97 -8.92
C ALA A 322 -17.08 -25.27 -8.02
N ASP A 323 -17.23 -24.60 -6.88
CA ASP A 323 -18.31 -24.86 -5.93
C ASP A 323 -19.09 -23.57 -5.66
N GLY A 324 -20.41 -23.66 -5.83
CA GLY A 324 -21.39 -22.58 -6.03
C GLY A 324 -21.59 -21.56 -4.91
N GLY A 325 -20.61 -21.38 -4.01
CA GLY A 325 -20.68 -20.39 -2.94
C GLY A 325 -20.61 -18.93 -3.42
N ALA A 326 -20.01 -18.68 -4.59
CA ALA A 326 -19.98 -17.34 -5.17
C ALA A 326 -21.36 -16.88 -5.64
N GLU A 327 -22.22 -17.78 -6.13
CA GLU A 327 -23.58 -17.44 -6.54
C GLU A 327 -24.49 -17.23 -5.33
N GLU A 328 -24.41 -18.07 -4.28
CA GLU A 328 -25.18 -17.86 -3.04
C GLU A 328 -24.78 -16.59 -2.28
N GLU A 329 -23.50 -16.23 -2.23
CA GLU A 329 -23.02 -15.01 -1.55
C GLU A 329 -23.27 -13.75 -2.38
N VAL A 330 -23.14 -13.81 -3.71
CA VAL A 330 -23.56 -12.71 -4.61
C VAL A 330 -25.06 -12.46 -4.49
N GLU A 331 -25.88 -13.52 -4.42
CA GLU A 331 -27.31 -13.38 -4.23
C GLU A 331 -27.66 -12.89 -2.82
N ARG A 332 -26.84 -13.20 -1.80
CA ARG A 332 -26.97 -12.67 -0.44
C ARG A 332 -26.53 -11.22 -0.33
N ASP A 333 -25.47 -10.81 -1.05
CA ASP A 333 -24.97 -9.43 -1.13
C ASP A 333 -25.90 -8.54 -1.95
N LEU A 334 -26.48 -9.05 -3.05
CA LEU A 334 -27.58 -8.41 -3.79
C LEU A 334 -28.84 -8.29 -2.94
N ARG A 335 -29.18 -9.31 -2.13
CA ARG A 335 -30.27 -9.23 -1.13
C ARG A 335 -29.93 -8.26 0.01
N ALA A 336 -28.66 -8.12 0.41
CA ALA A 336 -28.21 -7.15 1.41
C ALA A 336 -28.11 -5.71 0.85
N ALA A 337 -27.92 -5.56 -0.47
CA ALA A 337 -27.97 -4.30 -1.21
C ALA A 337 -29.39 -3.71 -1.32
N ALA A 338 -30.41 -4.35 -0.74
CA ALA A 338 -31.79 -3.86 -0.67
C ALA A 338 -31.96 -2.49 0.05
N GLY A 339 -30.88 -1.87 0.54
CA GLY A 339 -30.86 -0.48 0.98
C GLY A 339 -30.16 0.40 -0.06
N LEU A 340 -30.96 1.09 -0.87
CA LEU A 340 -30.50 2.26 -1.63
C LEU A 340 -30.65 3.50 -0.75
N GLU A 341 -29.61 4.32 -0.72
CA GLU A 341 -29.62 5.63 -0.08
C GLU A 341 -29.32 6.69 -1.13
N ARG A 342 -29.93 7.87 -1.04
CA ARG A 342 -29.56 8.97 -1.92
C ARG A 342 -28.20 9.49 -1.49
N LEU A 343 -27.31 9.75 -2.45
CA LEU A 343 -25.97 10.24 -2.18
C LEU A 343 -25.94 11.50 -1.29
N PRO A 344 -26.81 12.51 -1.49
CA PRO A 344 -26.87 13.67 -0.58
C PRO A 344 -27.21 13.31 0.87
N ASP A 345 -28.12 12.36 1.08
CA ASP A 345 -28.53 11.91 2.41
C ASP A 345 -27.39 11.11 3.07
N ALA A 346 -26.72 10.26 2.29
CA ALA A 346 -25.54 9.52 2.74
C ALA A 346 -24.39 10.45 3.12
N ILE A 347 -24.17 11.55 2.40
CA ILE A 347 -23.16 12.57 2.71
C ILE A 347 -23.53 13.38 3.97
N ALA A 348 -24.80 13.68 4.17
CA ALA A 348 -25.25 14.41 5.35
C ALA A 348 -25.22 13.56 6.64
N GLY A 349 -25.43 12.24 6.52
CA GLY A 349 -25.56 11.34 7.66
C GLY A 349 -24.38 10.39 7.88
N THR A 350 -24.04 9.60 6.86
CA THR A 350 -23.16 8.42 6.98
C THR A 350 -21.71 8.71 6.60
N LEU A 351 -21.49 9.51 5.56
CA LEU A 351 -20.18 9.88 5.02
C LEU A 351 -19.82 11.29 5.50
N ALA A 352 -19.07 11.41 6.60
CA ALA A 352 -18.59 12.71 7.05
C ALA A 352 -17.54 13.24 6.06
N LEU A 353 -17.89 14.16 5.15
CA LEU A 353 -16.90 14.86 4.32
C LEU A 353 -16.19 15.92 5.16
N ALA A 354 -14.87 16.03 5.01
CA ALA A 354 -14.12 17.17 5.52
C ALA A 354 -13.54 17.97 4.33
N PRO A 355 -13.57 19.30 4.38
CA PRO A 355 -14.27 20.13 5.37
C PRO A 355 -15.81 20.01 5.22
N ARG A 356 -16.58 20.32 6.28
CA ARG A 356 -18.04 20.08 6.36
C ARG A 356 -18.83 20.84 5.29
N GLU A 357 -18.26 21.91 4.75
CA GLU A 357 -18.79 22.77 3.69
C GLU A 357 -18.95 22.01 2.36
N LEU A 358 -18.19 20.93 2.13
CA LEU A 358 -18.36 20.04 0.97
C LEU A 358 -19.70 19.29 1.00
N ALA A 359 -20.20 18.97 2.20
CA ALA A 359 -21.53 18.39 2.34
C ALA A 359 -22.63 19.37 1.90
N GLY A 360 -22.35 20.68 1.87
CA GLY A 360 -23.26 21.74 1.45
C GLY A 360 -23.30 22.01 -0.06
N LEU A 361 -22.57 21.26 -0.88
CA LEU A 361 -22.63 21.39 -2.34
C LEU A 361 -24.01 20.93 -2.88
N PRO A 362 -24.48 21.48 -4.02
CA PRO A 362 -25.78 21.11 -4.59
C PRO A 362 -25.71 19.74 -5.30
N TRP A 363 -25.62 18.66 -4.51
CA TRP A 363 -25.59 17.28 -4.97
C TRP A 363 -26.89 16.90 -5.69
N SER A 364 -26.79 16.14 -6.79
CA SER A 364 -27.98 15.66 -7.50
C SER A 364 -28.76 14.65 -6.64
N GLY A 365 -30.06 14.90 -6.50
CA GLY A 365 -30.99 13.98 -5.82
C GLY A 365 -31.31 12.70 -6.62
N ARG A 366 -30.78 12.56 -7.84
CA ARG A 366 -30.95 11.40 -8.72
C ARG A 366 -29.75 10.44 -8.69
N VAL A 367 -28.76 10.72 -7.83
CA VAL A 367 -27.62 9.83 -7.59
C VAL A 367 -27.86 9.07 -6.29
N TRP A 368 -27.78 7.75 -6.39
CA TRP A 368 -28.00 6.80 -5.32
C TRP A 368 -26.73 6.00 -5.08
N CYS A 369 -26.61 5.42 -3.89
CA CYS A 369 -25.55 4.49 -3.55
C CYS A 369 -26.12 3.27 -2.81
N THR A 370 -25.46 2.12 -2.99
CA THR A 370 -25.77 0.93 -2.19
C THR A 370 -25.15 1.06 -0.80
N ARG A 371 -25.74 0.39 0.20
CA ARG A 371 -25.10 0.28 1.52
C ARG A 371 -23.73 -0.40 1.48
N ASN A 372 -23.49 -1.30 0.54
CA ASN A 372 -22.18 -1.93 0.38
C ASN A 372 -21.15 -0.96 -0.19
N PHE A 373 -21.56 -0.09 -1.12
CA PHE A 373 -20.73 1.03 -1.58
C PHE A 373 -20.32 1.93 -0.40
N LEU A 374 -21.26 2.26 0.50
CA LEU A 374 -20.96 3.06 1.70
C LEU A 374 -20.02 2.33 2.69
N ARG A 375 -20.15 1.01 2.85
CA ARG A 375 -19.27 0.19 3.72
C ARG A 375 -17.88 -0.01 3.14
N ALA A 376 -17.76 -0.16 1.83
CA ALA A 376 -16.48 -0.34 1.14
C ALA A 376 -15.56 0.89 1.28
N ALA A 377 -16.12 2.05 1.66
CA ALA A 377 -15.35 3.25 2.01
C ALA A 377 -14.64 3.18 3.38
N ASP A 378 -14.78 2.07 4.13
CA ASP A 378 -14.15 1.74 5.43
C ASP A 378 -13.86 2.95 6.33
N LEU A 379 -14.93 3.66 6.68
CA LEU A 379 -14.86 4.82 7.56
C LEU A 379 -14.61 4.38 9.01
N ALA A 380 -13.43 4.67 9.54
CA ALA A 380 -13.22 4.62 10.98
C ALA A 380 -14.29 5.48 11.68
N PRO A 381 -14.86 5.05 12.83
CA PRO A 381 -15.88 5.83 13.53
C PRO A 381 -15.39 7.26 13.83
N GLY A 382 -16.01 8.26 13.21
CA GLY A 382 -15.66 9.69 13.38
C GLY A 382 -14.58 10.24 12.42
N GLY A 383 -14.05 9.44 11.50
CA GLY A 383 -13.12 9.88 10.46
C GLY A 383 -13.81 10.52 9.26
N ALA A 384 -13.15 11.50 8.62
CA ALA A 384 -13.65 12.09 7.38
C ALA A 384 -13.42 11.16 6.18
N ALA A 385 -14.41 11.03 5.29
CA ALA A 385 -14.40 10.11 4.15
C ALA A 385 -13.41 10.47 3.01
N ASN A 386 -12.59 11.51 3.21
CA ASN A 386 -11.69 12.07 2.22
C ASN A 386 -10.61 11.08 1.74
N GLY A 387 -10.13 10.21 2.65
CA GLY A 387 -9.06 9.24 2.35
C GLY A 387 -9.52 8.06 1.48
N TYR A 388 -10.83 7.91 1.26
CA TYR A 388 -11.45 6.83 0.47
C TYR A 388 -12.36 7.33 -0.66
N LEU A 389 -12.19 8.57 -1.11
CA LEU A 389 -12.75 9.09 -2.37
C LEU A 389 -12.04 8.47 -3.59
N ARG A 390 -12.05 7.14 -3.70
CA ARG A 390 -11.64 6.45 -4.93
C ARG A 390 -12.80 6.51 -5.92
N PRO A 391 -12.52 6.72 -7.22
CA PRO A 391 -13.56 6.84 -8.24
C PRO A 391 -14.47 5.60 -8.22
N PRO A 392 -15.81 5.76 -8.29
CA PRO A 392 -16.66 4.65 -8.71
C PRO A 392 -16.30 4.35 -10.17
N GLU A 393 -15.57 3.27 -10.41
CA GLU A 393 -15.21 2.81 -11.77
C GLU A 393 -16.46 2.42 -12.58
N SER A 394 -17.53 2.08 -11.87
CA SER A 394 -18.77 1.58 -12.43
C SER A 394 -20.01 2.16 -11.75
N ALA A 395 -21.06 2.37 -12.54
CA ALA A 395 -22.36 2.81 -12.06
C ALA A 395 -23.47 2.17 -12.90
N LEU A 396 -24.63 1.97 -12.29
CA LEU A 396 -25.81 1.47 -13.01
C LEU A 396 -26.70 2.65 -13.40
N ALA A 397 -26.93 2.82 -14.70
CA ALA A 397 -27.90 3.78 -15.22
C ALA A 397 -29.25 3.11 -15.44
N LEU A 398 -30.27 3.60 -14.73
CA LEU A 398 -31.65 3.13 -14.87
C LEU A 398 -32.35 3.85 -16.02
N GLN A 399 -33.39 3.24 -16.58
CA GLN A 399 -34.24 3.86 -17.61
C GLN A 399 -34.96 5.13 -17.10
N SER A 400 -35.06 5.32 -15.78
CA SER A 400 -35.58 6.55 -15.18
C SER A 400 -34.64 7.75 -15.30
N GLY A 401 -33.37 7.52 -15.67
CA GLY A 401 -32.29 8.51 -15.64
C GLY A 401 -31.60 8.63 -14.28
N ASP A 402 -31.97 7.81 -13.30
CA ASP A 402 -31.27 7.71 -12.02
C ASP A 402 -29.96 6.93 -12.17
N LEU A 403 -28.94 7.34 -11.41
CA LEU A 403 -27.63 6.72 -11.38
C LEU A 403 -27.40 6.06 -10.03
N VAL A 404 -27.03 4.77 -10.03
CA VAL A 404 -26.71 4.03 -8.80
C VAL A 404 -25.21 3.74 -8.77
N LEU A 405 -24.53 4.26 -7.76
CA LEU A 405 -23.13 3.97 -7.46
C LEU A 405 -23.02 2.61 -6.79
N LEU A 406 -22.12 1.79 -7.33
CA LEU A 406 -21.91 0.40 -6.94
C LEU A 406 -20.49 0.22 -6.42
N SER A 407 -20.31 -0.69 -5.48
CA SER A 407 -18.96 -1.21 -5.21
C SER A 407 -18.47 -2.06 -6.40
N GLU A 408 -17.15 -2.18 -6.57
CA GLU A 408 -16.55 -3.00 -7.65
C GLU A 408 -17.10 -4.44 -7.64
N ARG A 409 -17.28 -5.02 -6.45
CA ARG A 409 -17.84 -6.36 -6.26
C ARG A 409 -19.29 -6.47 -6.75
N GLU A 410 -20.10 -5.44 -6.53
CA GLU A 410 -21.49 -5.40 -7.00
C GLU A 410 -21.58 -5.22 -8.52
N ALA A 411 -20.70 -4.41 -9.10
CA ALA A 411 -20.64 -4.20 -10.53
C ALA A 411 -20.26 -5.49 -11.28
N ASP A 412 -19.29 -6.25 -10.77
CA ASP A 412 -18.91 -7.55 -11.34
C ASP A 412 -20.07 -8.56 -11.30
N ALA A 413 -20.81 -8.59 -10.20
CA ALA A 413 -21.99 -9.45 -10.05
C ALA A 413 -23.09 -9.07 -11.06
N ILE A 414 -23.41 -7.78 -11.15
CA ILE A 414 -24.42 -7.25 -12.08
C ILE A 414 -24.01 -7.51 -13.52
N LEU A 415 -22.72 -7.36 -13.85
CA LEU A 415 -22.21 -7.60 -15.19
C LEU A 415 -22.41 -9.07 -15.62
N ARG A 416 -22.25 -10.04 -14.71
CA ARG A 416 -22.52 -11.46 -15.01
C ARG A 416 -24.01 -11.70 -15.31
N GLU A 417 -24.89 -11.12 -14.52
CA GLU A 417 -26.34 -11.27 -14.71
C GLU A 417 -26.83 -10.54 -15.98
N MET A 418 -26.28 -9.35 -16.28
CA MET A 418 -26.58 -8.63 -17.52
C MET A 418 -26.15 -9.39 -18.77
N ARG A 419 -25.03 -10.15 -18.71
CA ARG A 419 -24.61 -11.02 -19.84
C ARG A 419 -25.58 -12.19 -20.08
N ARG A 420 -26.28 -12.66 -19.04
CA ARG A 420 -27.29 -13.72 -19.13
C ARG A 420 -28.64 -13.20 -19.63
N ALA A 421 -28.92 -11.91 -19.46
CA ALA A 421 -30.19 -11.29 -19.86
C ALA A 421 -30.24 -10.90 -21.35
N ALA A 422 -31.29 -11.29 -22.06
CA ALA A 422 -31.48 -10.93 -23.47
C ALA A 422 -31.77 -9.43 -23.68
N ARG A 423 -32.37 -8.77 -22.67
CA ARG A 423 -32.65 -7.31 -22.63
C ARG A 423 -32.54 -6.82 -21.18
N PRO A 424 -31.40 -6.32 -20.74
CA PRO A 424 -31.27 -5.83 -19.37
C PRO A 424 -32.11 -4.55 -19.16
N PRO A 425 -32.75 -4.37 -17.98
CA PRO A 425 -33.58 -3.20 -17.67
C PRO A 425 -32.77 -1.94 -17.34
N ALA A 426 -31.44 -2.05 -17.25
CA ALA A 426 -30.52 -0.98 -16.91
C ALA A 426 -29.21 -1.15 -17.69
N SER A 427 -28.41 -0.09 -17.76
CA SER A 427 -27.11 -0.10 -18.42
C SER A 427 -25.99 0.03 -17.39
N LEU A 428 -25.01 -0.89 -17.44
CA LEU A 428 -23.80 -0.73 -16.63
C LEU A 428 -22.84 0.22 -17.36
N LEU A 429 -22.49 1.28 -16.66
CA LEU A 429 -21.62 2.34 -17.14
C LEU A 429 -20.24 2.18 -16.54
N SER A 430 -19.21 2.34 -17.37
CA SER A 430 -17.89 2.68 -16.88
C SER A 430 -17.80 4.20 -16.78
N VAL A 431 -17.72 4.71 -15.55
CA VAL A 431 -17.76 6.15 -15.27
C VAL A 431 -16.60 6.89 -15.98
N PRO A 432 -15.35 6.38 -16.01
CA PRO A 432 -14.27 7.03 -16.76
C PRO A 432 -14.46 7.07 -18.28
N PHE A 433 -15.17 6.09 -18.86
CA PHE A 433 -15.44 6.06 -20.30
C PHE A 433 -16.61 6.96 -20.70
N VAL A 434 -17.68 6.96 -19.91
CA VAL A 434 -18.80 7.90 -20.09
C VAL A 434 -18.30 9.34 -19.97
N GLN A 435 -17.37 9.58 -19.05
CA GLN A 435 -16.69 10.85 -18.89
C GLN A 435 -15.97 11.29 -20.17
N ARG A 436 -15.14 10.42 -20.78
CA ARG A 436 -14.40 10.76 -22.01
C ARG A 436 -15.29 11.07 -23.20
N ALA A 437 -16.41 10.37 -23.33
CA ALA A 437 -17.33 10.59 -24.43
C ALA A 437 -18.10 11.91 -24.28
N PHE A 438 -18.54 12.23 -23.06
CA PHE A 438 -19.18 13.51 -22.77
C PHE A 438 -18.25 14.70 -23.07
N GLU A 439 -16.96 14.60 -22.70
CA GLU A 439 -15.93 15.61 -23.00
C GLU A 439 -15.70 15.85 -24.50
N ARG A 440 -16.03 14.87 -25.34
CA ARG A 440 -15.90 14.94 -26.81
C ARG A 440 -17.21 15.31 -27.51
N GLY A 441 -18.30 15.48 -26.77
CA GLY A 441 -19.64 15.63 -27.33
C GLY A 441 -20.14 14.36 -28.04
N GLU A 442 -19.54 13.21 -27.72
CA GLU A 442 -19.85 11.91 -28.32
C GLU A 442 -20.87 11.15 -27.46
N ALA A 443 -21.67 10.29 -28.10
CA ALA A 443 -22.49 9.33 -27.37
C ALA A 443 -21.58 8.37 -26.60
N ALA A 444 -21.78 8.24 -25.29
CA ALA A 444 -20.94 7.39 -24.46
C ALA A 444 -20.96 5.92 -24.89
N PRO A 445 -19.80 5.23 -24.93
CA PRO A 445 -19.80 3.80 -25.17
C PRO A 445 -20.41 3.11 -23.96
N LEU A 446 -21.66 2.69 -24.12
CA LEU A 446 -22.33 1.78 -23.18
C LEU A 446 -21.69 0.41 -23.32
N LEU A 447 -21.36 -0.24 -22.20
CA LEU A 447 -21.22 -1.70 -22.19
C LEU A 447 -22.65 -2.28 -22.21
N ALA A 448 -23.28 -2.25 -23.39
CA ALA A 448 -24.53 -2.94 -23.63
C ALA A 448 -24.23 -4.45 -23.76
N CYS A 449 -24.23 -5.18 -22.64
CA CYS A 449 -24.30 -6.64 -22.71
C CYS A 449 -25.73 -7.06 -23.09
N GLY A 450 -25.90 -7.46 -24.34
CA GLY A 450 -27.11 -8.04 -24.93
C GLY A 450 -26.87 -8.27 -26.42
N ALA A 451 -27.43 -9.34 -26.99
CA ALA A 451 -27.12 -9.90 -28.33
C ALA A 451 -27.42 -8.99 -29.56
N ALA A 452 -27.50 -7.67 -29.40
CA ALA A 452 -27.73 -6.70 -30.47
C ALA A 452 -26.47 -5.86 -30.80
N ALA A 453 -25.26 -6.39 -30.56
CA ALA A 453 -24.02 -5.79 -31.04
C ALA A 453 -23.85 -5.89 -32.59
N ALA A 454 -24.81 -6.47 -33.28
CA ALA A 454 -24.89 -6.47 -34.75
C ALA A 454 -26.16 -5.74 -35.22
N GLY A 455 -26.06 -4.43 -35.43
CA GLY A 455 -26.94 -3.73 -36.37
C GLY A 455 -27.94 -2.71 -35.82
N ALA A 456 -28.06 -2.47 -34.51
CA ALA A 456 -28.85 -1.36 -34.01
C ALA A 456 -27.94 -0.16 -33.70
N ALA A 457 -28.27 1.00 -34.28
CA ALA A 457 -27.59 2.26 -34.02
C ALA A 457 -27.37 2.47 -32.51
N ALA A 458 -26.23 3.08 -32.16
CA ALA A 458 -25.87 3.57 -30.83
C ALA A 458 -26.84 4.68 -30.35
N GLY A 459 -28.13 4.36 -30.26
CA GLY A 459 -29.23 5.29 -30.08
C GLY A 459 -30.12 4.85 -28.94
N ALA A 460 -30.15 5.70 -27.92
CA ALA A 460 -31.17 5.80 -26.88
C ALA A 460 -31.21 4.69 -25.81
N VAL A 461 -30.39 4.86 -24.77
CA VAL A 461 -31.01 4.82 -23.43
C VAL A 461 -31.94 6.04 -23.37
N ALA A 462 -33.23 5.79 -23.53
CA ALA A 462 -34.27 6.80 -23.32
C ALA A 462 -34.19 7.23 -21.85
N GLY A 463 -33.59 8.40 -21.60
CA GLY A 463 -33.23 8.89 -20.27
C GLY A 463 -31.72 9.01 -20.11
N GLY A 464 -31.07 9.88 -20.89
CA GLY A 464 -29.63 10.12 -20.77
C GLY A 464 -29.26 10.58 -19.35
N VAL A 465 -28.16 10.07 -18.81
CA VAL A 465 -27.59 10.57 -17.55
C VAL A 465 -27.30 12.06 -17.74
N GLY A 466 -27.91 12.90 -16.91
CA GLY A 466 -27.78 14.34 -17.02
C GLY A 466 -26.41 14.84 -16.53
N ALA A 467 -26.08 16.07 -16.92
CA ALA A 467 -24.82 16.71 -16.54
C ALA A 467 -24.66 16.86 -15.01
N ALA A 468 -25.77 16.97 -14.27
CA ALA A 468 -25.77 17.13 -12.81
C ALA A 468 -25.48 15.80 -12.07
N GLU A 469 -26.01 14.68 -12.57
CA GLU A 469 -25.74 13.33 -12.06
C GLU A 469 -24.27 12.96 -12.28
N LEU A 470 -23.75 13.23 -13.48
CA LEU A 470 -22.33 13.04 -13.80
C LEU A 470 -21.43 13.95 -12.96
N ALA A 471 -21.79 15.23 -12.77
CA ALA A 471 -21.01 16.14 -11.94
C ALA A 471 -20.93 15.70 -10.47
N SER A 472 -22.03 15.16 -9.92
CA SER A 472 -22.06 14.64 -8.56
C SER A 472 -21.18 13.38 -8.40
N ALA A 473 -21.16 12.50 -9.42
CA ALA A 473 -20.25 11.36 -9.45
C ALA A 473 -18.76 11.78 -9.61
N ARG A 474 -18.47 12.87 -10.36
CA ARG A 474 -17.12 13.41 -10.57
C ARG A 474 -16.49 13.96 -9.28
N LEU A 475 -17.29 14.60 -8.43
CA LEU A 475 -16.84 15.17 -7.16
C LEU A 475 -16.45 14.09 -6.15
N PHE A 476 -17.17 12.95 -6.16
CA PHE A 476 -16.87 11.79 -5.34
C PHE A 476 -15.65 10.99 -5.84
N ALA A 477 -15.29 11.15 -7.12
CA ALA A 477 -14.13 10.53 -7.76
C ALA A 477 -12.81 11.33 -7.63
N GLY A 478 -12.80 12.43 -6.85
CA GLY A 478 -11.62 13.29 -6.69
C GLY A 478 -11.22 14.08 -7.96
N ALA A 479 -12.08 14.11 -8.99
CA ALA A 479 -11.85 14.88 -10.21
C ALA A 479 -12.70 16.14 -10.21
N THR A 480 -12.14 17.26 -9.74
CA THR A 480 -12.77 18.59 -9.77
C THR A 480 -12.68 19.21 -11.17
N PHE A 481 -13.13 18.49 -12.18
CA PHE A 481 -13.28 19.00 -13.54
C PHE A 481 -14.78 19.13 -13.84
N TYR A 482 -15.20 20.29 -14.31
CA TYR A 482 -16.49 20.64 -14.85
C TYR A 482 -16.19 21.10 -16.28
N GLY A 483 -17.01 20.73 -17.26
CA GLY A 483 -16.74 21.09 -18.67
C GLY A 483 -16.94 22.59 -18.95
N GLY A 484 -16.22 23.48 -18.26
CA GLY A 484 -16.26 24.93 -18.41
C GLY A 484 -16.34 25.70 -17.07
N ARG A 485 -15.72 26.88 -17.03
CA ARG A 485 -15.68 27.85 -15.91
C ARG A 485 -17.05 28.51 -15.60
N GLU A 486 -18.14 28.01 -16.15
CA GLU A 486 -19.48 28.60 -16.07
C GLU A 486 -20.46 27.79 -15.22
N GLY A 487 -19.99 26.72 -14.55
CA GLY A 487 -20.84 25.83 -13.74
C GLY A 487 -21.12 26.34 -12.32
N VAL A 488 -22.30 26.02 -11.78
CA VAL A 488 -22.75 26.37 -10.42
C VAL A 488 -21.76 25.90 -9.33
N VAL A 489 -21.15 24.74 -9.53
CA VAL A 489 -20.17 24.14 -8.60
C VAL A 489 -18.80 24.83 -8.69
N PHE A 490 -18.35 25.22 -9.89
CA PHE A 490 -17.14 26.03 -10.05
C PHE A 490 -17.28 27.39 -9.35
N GLY A 491 -18.43 28.05 -9.52
CA GLY A 491 -18.73 29.29 -8.79
C GLY A 491 -18.77 29.12 -7.26
N ALA A 492 -19.16 27.95 -6.75
CA ALA A 492 -19.10 27.65 -5.32
C ALA A 492 -17.66 27.43 -4.83
N LEU A 493 -16.82 26.74 -5.61
CA LEU A 493 -15.39 26.59 -5.34
C LEU A 493 -14.67 27.94 -5.32
N CYS A 494 -14.92 28.82 -6.29
CA CYS A 494 -14.35 30.16 -6.32
C CYS A 494 -14.77 31.00 -5.09
N ARG A 495 -16.00 30.85 -4.59
CA ARG A 495 -16.46 31.52 -3.36
C ARG A 495 -15.77 30.99 -2.10
N LEU A 496 -15.47 29.69 -2.04
CA LEU A 496 -14.70 29.10 -0.94
C LEU A 496 -13.25 29.63 -0.94
N VAL A 497 -12.60 29.67 -2.10
CA VAL A 497 -11.25 30.27 -2.25
C VAL A 497 -11.26 31.76 -1.86
N ALA A 498 -12.19 32.54 -2.41
CA ALA A 498 -12.30 33.98 -2.11
C ALA A 498 -12.62 34.27 -0.63
N GLY A 499 -13.17 33.30 0.10
CA GLY A 499 -13.39 33.35 1.56
C GLY A 499 -12.13 33.07 2.40
N GLY A 500 -10.94 32.99 1.80
CA GLY A 500 -9.67 32.76 2.49
C GLY A 500 -9.36 31.28 2.77
N GLN A 501 -10.05 30.36 2.11
CA GLN A 501 -9.93 28.92 2.34
C GLN A 501 -9.12 28.21 1.23
N THR A 502 -8.04 28.83 0.77
CA THR A 502 -7.19 28.32 -0.33
C THR A 502 -6.58 26.95 0.00
N ALA A 503 -6.10 26.76 1.23
CA ALA A 503 -5.54 25.49 1.71
C ALA A 503 -6.55 24.32 1.62
N LEU A 504 -7.86 24.60 1.76
CA LEU A 504 -8.90 23.58 1.65
C LEU A 504 -9.06 23.07 0.21
N VAL A 505 -8.90 23.95 -0.77
CA VAL A 505 -8.97 23.58 -2.18
C VAL A 505 -7.69 22.85 -2.61
N GLU A 506 -6.55 23.18 -2.01
CA GLU A 506 -5.28 22.46 -2.16
C GLU A 506 -5.33 21.02 -1.62
N ASP A 507 -5.96 20.80 -0.47
CA ASP A 507 -6.19 19.44 0.07
C ASP A 507 -7.04 18.58 -0.86
N MET A 508 -8.04 19.16 -1.53
CA MET A 508 -8.85 18.47 -2.55
C MET A 508 -8.01 18.12 -3.78
N ILE A 509 -7.09 19.00 -4.18
CA ILE A 509 -6.15 18.77 -5.28
C ILE A 509 -5.13 17.69 -4.91
N ALA A 510 -4.73 17.59 -3.64
CA ALA A 510 -3.80 16.57 -3.15
C ALA A 510 -4.45 15.18 -3.02
N ALA A 511 -5.74 15.12 -2.67
CA ALA A 511 -6.51 13.88 -2.55
C ALA A 511 -6.87 13.21 -3.90
N ARG A 512 -6.59 13.87 -5.04
CA ARG A 512 -6.89 13.34 -6.37
C ARG A 512 -5.99 12.14 -6.73
N ALA A 513 -6.55 11.14 -7.39
CA ALA A 513 -5.73 10.22 -8.18
C ALA A 513 -5.05 11.01 -9.31
N ARG A 514 -3.72 10.98 -9.39
CA ARG A 514 -2.97 11.67 -10.46
C ARG A 514 -3.34 11.05 -11.81
N SER A 515 -4.24 11.69 -12.54
CA SER A 515 -4.49 11.36 -13.94
C SER A 515 -3.37 11.95 -14.79
N GLU A 516 -2.64 11.11 -15.52
CA GLU A 516 -1.52 11.53 -16.40
C GLU A 516 -1.95 12.48 -17.55
N ARG A 517 -3.25 12.75 -17.72
CA ARG A 517 -3.81 13.40 -18.92
C ARG A 517 -4.20 14.86 -18.76
N PHE A 518 -4.28 15.38 -17.53
CA PHE A 518 -4.66 16.78 -17.31
C PHE A 518 -3.60 17.47 -16.46
N SER A 519 -2.99 18.52 -17.01
CA SER A 519 -1.96 19.29 -16.33
C SER A 519 -2.49 20.21 -15.23
N ARG A 520 -3.81 20.52 -15.22
CA ARG A 520 -4.45 21.42 -14.22
C ARG A 520 -5.97 21.22 -14.10
N SER A 521 -6.55 21.18 -12.90
CA SER A 521 -7.98 21.00 -12.57
C SER A 521 -8.76 22.32 -12.40
N ASP A 522 -10.09 22.28 -12.34
CA ASP A 522 -10.88 23.49 -12.08
C ASP A 522 -10.81 23.96 -10.62
N ALA A 523 -10.43 23.09 -9.68
CA ALA A 523 -10.04 23.52 -8.34
C ALA A 523 -8.75 24.34 -8.39
N GLU A 524 -7.75 23.90 -9.17
CA GLU A 524 -6.52 24.66 -9.43
C GLU A 524 -6.83 25.98 -10.16
N ALA A 525 -7.79 26.00 -11.08
CA ALA A 525 -8.23 27.22 -11.76
C ALA A 525 -9.03 28.17 -10.84
N ALA A 526 -9.83 27.64 -9.90
CA ALA A 526 -10.54 28.44 -8.91
C ALA A 526 -9.60 29.13 -7.92
N CYS A 527 -8.50 28.46 -7.53
CA CYS A 527 -7.42 29.06 -6.74
C CYS A 527 -6.79 30.26 -7.46
N ASP A 528 -6.56 30.17 -8.78
CA ASP A 528 -6.04 31.28 -9.58
C ASP A 528 -7.02 32.46 -9.69
N CYS A 529 -8.33 32.20 -9.76
CA CYS A 529 -9.34 33.25 -9.83
C CYS A 529 -9.48 34.06 -8.53
N GLY A 530 -9.18 33.47 -7.38
CA GLY A 530 -9.16 34.15 -6.08
C GLY A 530 -7.84 34.87 -5.75
N ALA A 531 -6.80 34.70 -6.59
CA ALA A 531 -5.48 35.30 -6.41
C ALA A 531 -5.26 36.60 -7.21
N LEU A 532 -6.29 37.13 -7.87
CA LEU A 532 -6.27 38.48 -8.42
C LEU A 532 -6.68 39.48 -7.31
N PRO A 533 -5.88 40.53 -7.07
CA PRO A 533 -6.05 41.46 -5.95
C PRO A 533 -7.38 42.23 -5.94
#